data_AF-A0A3D4FBL8-F1
#
_entry.id   AF-A0A3D4FBL8-F1
#
_cell.length_a   1.000
_cell.length_b   1.000
_cell.length_c   1.000
_cell.angle_alpha   90.00
_cell.angle_beta   90.00
_cell.angle_gamma   90.00
#
_symmetry.space_group_name_H-M   'P 1'
#
loop_
_entity.id
_entity.type
_entity.pdbx_description
1 polymer ?
#
loop_
_entity_poly.entity_id
_entity_poly.type
_entity_poly.pdbx_seq_one_letter_code
_entity_poly.pdbx_strand_id
1 'polypeptide(L)'
;MWEMFSSPNQCSQQANPRKGFNRMASSPFLFLFHGLILWIGHLMTGPAHANMPAAYQLETDWMLDAKPYAASWHEDPVTGICTLQNGLVARRWVLAPNAATIGVDNLMTGAPILRSIRPEASLIIDGMPFPVGGLQGQPNHAFIREEWIQNMREMNGSLRYTRYQISQP
;
A
#
# COMPACT_ATOMS: atom_id res chain seq x y z
N MET A 1 5.85 25.32 39.86
CA MET A 1 5.24 26.37 40.70
C MET A 1 3.74 26.18 40.54
N TRP A 2 3.21 25.18 41.26
CA TRP A 2 2.48 25.32 42.54
C TRP A 2 0.98 25.42 42.19
N GLU A 3 0.01 24.69 42.75
CA GLU A 3 -0.18 24.00 44.04
C GLU A 3 -1.12 22.79 43.79
N MET A 4 -1.09 21.63 44.45
CA MET A 4 -0.88 21.27 45.86
C MET A 4 -2.04 21.68 46.79
N PHE A 5 -3.04 20.81 46.93
CA PHE A 5 -3.83 20.63 48.16
C PHE A 5 -3.98 19.10 48.37
N SER A 6 -3.24 18.42 49.27
CA SER A 6 -3.49 18.19 50.71
C SER A 6 -4.97 18.00 51.06
N SER A 7 -5.46 17.00 51.81
CA SER A 7 -4.93 16.03 52.79
C SER A 7 -6.13 15.11 53.22
N PRO A 8 -6.18 14.44 54.38
CA PRO A 8 -5.60 13.13 54.74
C PRO A 8 -6.63 12.06 55.19
N ASN A 9 -6.13 10.83 55.33
CA ASN A 9 -6.50 9.78 56.31
C ASN A 9 -7.84 9.89 57.06
N GLN A 10 -8.66 8.83 56.97
CA GLN A 10 -9.34 8.28 58.16
C GLN A 10 -9.35 6.75 58.16
N CYS A 11 -8.55 6.23 59.09
CA CYS A 11 -8.69 4.91 59.70
C CYS A 11 -9.58 5.07 60.95
N SER A 12 -10.66 4.30 61.05
CA SER A 12 -11.36 4.03 62.31
C SER A 12 -12.06 2.67 62.19
N GLN A 13 -11.57 1.63 62.89
CA GLN A 13 -12.09 1.16 64.18
C GLN A 13 -13.52 0.61 64.03
N GLN A 14 -13.72 -0.72 64.01
CA GLN A 14 -14.28 -1.55 65.10
C GLN A 14 -15.33 -2.46 64.44
N ALA A 15 -15.67 -3.68 64.84
CA ALA A 15 -15.23 -4.58 65.89
C ALA A 15 -15.63 -5.99 65.40
N ASN A 16 -14.88 -7.01 65.84
CA ASN A 16 -15.18 -8.41 65.63
C ASN A 16 -16.09 -8.91 66.77
N PRO A 17 -17.24 -9.54 66.49
CA PRO A 17 -17.80 -10.54 67.37
C PRO A 17 -17.68 -11.93 66.74
N ARG A 18 -16.86 -12.75 67.40
CA ARG A 18 -16.73 -14.20 67.20
C ARG A 18 -18.12 -14.84 67.11
N LYS A 19 -18.40 -15.54 66.01
CA LYS A 19 -19.47 -16.55 65.97
C LYS A 19 -18.99 -17.81 65.27
N GLY A 20 -18.97 -18.89 66.04
CA GLY A 20 -19.32 -20.24 65.61
C GLY A 20 -18.42 -20.88 64.57
N PHE A 21 -17.39 -21.57 65.05
CA PHE A 21 -16.78 -22.69 64.33
C PHE A 21 -17.85 -23.78 64.14
N ASN A 22 -18.42 -23.88 62.93
CA ASN A 22 -19.19 -25.03 62.49
C ASN A 22 -18.37 -25.84 61.50
N ARG A 23 -18.30 -27.14 61.78
CA ARG A 23 -17.53 -28.16 61.06
C ARG A 23 -17.83 -28.18 59.56
N MET A 24 -16.74 -28.32 58.81
CA MET A 24 -16.59 -29.06 57.55
C MET A 24 -17.82 -29.79 57.01
N ALA A 25 -18.23 -29.39 55.81
CA ALA A 25 -18.67 -30.32 54.79
C ALA A 25 -17.86 -29.99 53.52
N SER A 26 -16.87 -30.83 53.22
CA SER A 26 -16.16 -30.81 51.94
C SER A 26 -17.15 -31.15 50.84
N SER A 27 -17.62 -30.15 50.11
CA SER A 27 -18.44 -30.35 48.92
C SER A 27 -17.54 -30.71 47.74
N PRO A 28 -17.69 -31.90 47.12
CA PRO A 28 -16.84 -32.33 46.02
C PRO A 28 -17.20 -31.67 44.67
N PHE A 29 -18.05 -30.64 44.68
CA PHE A 29 -18.52 -29.97 43.46
C PHE A 29 -17.64 -28.82 42.94
N LEU A 30 -16.40 -28.69 43.45
CA LEU A 30 -15.45 -27.64 43.06
C LEU A 30 -14.34 -28.14 42.10
N PHE A 31 -14.57 -29.23 41.38
CA PHE A 31 -13.65 -29.74 40.35
C PHE A 31 -14.25 -29.78 38.93
N LEU A 32 -15.34 -29.07 38.66
CA LEU A 32 -15.96 -28.99 37.33
C LEU A 32 -16.21 -27.55 36.83
N PHE A 33 -15.36 -26.59 37.22
CA PHE A 33 -15.41 -25.24 36.61
C PHE A 33 -14.06 -24.67 36.16
N HIS A 34 -12.92 -25.27 36.53
CA HIS A 34 -11.61 -24.85 36.01
C HIS A 34 -11.20 -25.56 34.71
N GLY A 35 -11.94 -26.60 34.27
CA GLY A 35 -11.66 -27.28 33.00
C GLY A 35 -12.29 -26.60 31.77
N LEU A 36 -13.31 -25.76 31.94
CA LEU A 36 -14.06 -25.17 30.81
C LEU A 36 -13.41 -23.87 30.28
N ILE A 37 -12.65 -23.15 31.10
CA ILE A 37 -12.02 -21.88 30.70
C ILE A 37 -10.80 -22.11 29.78
N LEU A 38 -10.21 -23.31 29.79
CA LEU A 38 -9.16 -23.72 28.85
C LEU A 38 -9.66 -24.47 27.61
N TRP A 39 -10.97 -24.75 27.50
CA TRP A 39 -11.59 -25.32 26.30
C TRP A 39 -12.32 -24.29 25.42
N ILE A 40 -12.50 -23.05 25.91
CA ILE A 40 -13.06 -21.93 25.13
C ILE A 40 -11.95 -21.09 24.47
N GLY A 41 -10.69 -21.27 24.86
CA GLY A 41 -9.55 -20.55 24.27
C GLY A 41 -9.17 -20.98 22.85
N HIS A 42 -9.69 -22.13 22.37
CA HIS A 42 -9.34 -22.69 21.06
C HIS A 42 -10.31 -22.32 19.92
N LEU A 43 -11.28 -21.45 20.18
CA LEU A 43 -12.33 -21.07 19.20
C LEU A 43 -12.23 -19.62 18.72
N MET A 44 -11.10 -18.94 18.94
CA MET A 44 -10.91 -17.53 18.55
C MET A 44 -9.68 -17.29 17.65
N THR A 45 -9.05 -18.33 17.12
CA THR A 45 -8.27 -18.17 15.89
C THR A 45 -9.22 -18.31 14.72
N GLY A 46 -9.96 -17.23 14.42
CA GLY A 46 -10.59 -17.09 13.12
C GLY A 46 -9.53 -17.24 12.03
N PRO A 47 -9.87 -17.79 10.86
CA PRO A 47 -8.91 -17.86 9.76
C PRO A 47 -8.34 -16.45 9.53
N ALA A 48 -7.01 -16.37 9.42
CA ALA A 48 -6.35 -15.16 8.98
C ALA A 48 -6.77 -14.90 7.53
N HIS A 49 -7.91 -14.23 7.35
CA HIS A 49 -8.30 -13.72 6.05
C HIS A 49 -7.28 -12.66 5.68
N ALA A 50 -6.51 -12.91 4.62
CA ALA A 50 -5.73 -11.87 3.99
C ALA A 50 -6.68 -10.70 3.69
N ASN A 51 -6.41 -9.53 4.28
CA ASN A 51 -7.24 -8.35 4.11
C ASN A 51 -6.93 -7.74 2.73
N MET A 52 -7.45 -8.38 1.68
CA MET A 52 -7.29 -7.90 0.32
C MET A 52 -8.12 -6.62 0.15
N PRO A 53 -7.60 -5.61 -0.58
CA PRO A 53 -8.42 -4.46 -0.92
C PRO A 53 -9.66 -4.94 -1.67
N ALA A 54 -10.83 -4.35 -1.35
CA ALA A 54 -12.11 -4.75 -1.95
C ALA A 54 -12.12 -4.65 -3.50
N ALA A 55 -11.18 -3.91 -4.06
CA ALA A 55 -10.99 -3.73 -5.49
C ALA A 55 -9.94 -4.68 -6.10
N TYR A 56 -9.51 -5.75 -5.42
CA TYR A 56 -8.57 -6.72 -5.98
C TYR A 56 -9.24 -7.60 -7.06
N GLN A 57 -8.70 -7.60 -8.27
CA GLN A 57 -9.36 -8.16 -9.46
C GLN A 57 -8.73 -9.45 -10.04
N LEU A 58 -7.76 -10.06 -9.37
CA LEU A 58 -7.05 -11.23 -9.95
C LEU A 58 -7.74 -12.56 -9.63
N GLU A 59 -8.01 -13.35 -10.66
CA GLU A 59 -8.54 -14.73 -10.53
C GLU A 59 -7.48 -15.73 -10.05
N THR A 60 -6.22 -15.54 -10.45
CA THR A 60 -5.08 -16.40 -10.11
C THR A 60 -4.01 -15.59 -9.38
N ASP A 61 -3.38 -16.16 -8.36
CA ASP A 61 -2.24 -15.52 -7.71
C ASP A 61 -1.01 -15.58 -8.62
N TRP A 62 -0.51 -14.41 -9.03
CA TRP A 62 0.65 -14.26 -9.90
C TRP A 62 1.94 -14.84 -9.30
N MET A 63 2.04 -14.93 -7.97
CA MET A 63 3.19 -15.53 -7.29
C MET A 63 3.14 -17.07 -7.35
N LEU A 64 1.95 -17.65 -7.56
CA LEU A 64 1.75 -19.09 -7.73
C LEU A 64 1.75 -19.51 -9.21
N ASP A 65 1.14 -18.71 -10.10
CA ASP A 65 1.17 -18.93 -11.54
C ASP A 65 1.29 -17.60 -12.30
N ALA A 66 2.47 -17.37 -12.88
CA ALA A 66 2.76 -16.18 -13.67
C ALA A 66 2.34 -16.30 -15.14
N LYS A 67 1.96 -17.49 -15.62
CA LYS A 67 1.65 -17.73 -17.06
C LYS A 67 0.56 -16.81 -17.62
N PRO A 68 -0.52 -16.48 -16.89
CA PRO A 68 -1.55 -15.57 -17.39
C PRO A 68 -1.06 -14.13 -17.57
N TYR A 69 0.05 -13.75 -16.92
CA TYR A 69 0.53 -12.37 -16.80
C TYR A 69 1.71 -12.08 -17.73
N ALA A 70 1.58 -12.49 -18.99
CA ALA A 70 2.57 -12.19 -20.02
C ALA A 70 2.50 -10.72 -20.44
N ALA A 71 3.67 -10.09 -20.63
CA ALA A 71 3.76 -8.70 -21.06
C ALA A 71 3.34 -8.55 -22.53
N SER A 72 2.63 -7.45 -22.81
CA SER A 72 2.13 -7.08 -24.13
C SER A 72 2.39 -5.59 -24.37
N TRP A 73 2.67 -5.26 -25.63
CA TRP A 73 2.88 -3.89 -26.09
C TRP A 73 1.72 -3.47 -27.00
N HIS A 74 1.24 -2.25 -26.81
CA HIS A 74 0.20 -1.65 -27.63
C HIS A 74 0.52 -0.17 -27.88
N GLU A 75 0.35 0.29 -29.11
CA GLU A 75 0.43 1.70 -29.48
C GLU A 75 -0.94 2.14 -29.98
N ASP A 76 -1.50 3.17 -29.35
CA ASP A 76 -2.76 3.76 -29.78
C ASP A 76 -2.52 4.62 -31.04
N PRO A 77 -3.14 4.29 -32.19
CA PRO A 77 -2.91 4.99 -33.44
C PRO A 77 -3.50 6.42 -33.47
N VAL A 78 -4.42 6.75 -32.56
CA VAL A 78 -5.07 8.06 -32.48
C VAL A 78 -4.29 8.98 -31.56
N THR A 79 -3.93 8.50 -30.36
CA THR A 79 -3.26 9.32 -29.34
C THR A 79 -1.73 9.26 -29.45
N GLY A 80 -1.18 8.22 -30.08
CA GLY A 80 0.26 7.95 -30.09
C GLY A 80 0.79 7.49 -28.73
N ILE A 81 -0.10 7.12 -27.79
CA ILE A 81 0.28 6.61 -26.48
C ILE A 81 0.73 5.15 -26.61
N CYS A 82 1.95 4.89 -26.17
CA CYS A 82 2.48 3.54 -26.07
C CYS A 82 2.19 2.96 -24.68
N THR A 83 1.74 1.71 -24.63
CA THR A 83 1.39 1.01 -23.39
C THR A 83 2.10 -0.33 -23.32
N LEU A 84 2.81 -0.57 -22.23
CA LEU A 84 3.34 -1.88 -21.85
C LEU A 84 2.55 -2.36 -20.64
N GLN A 85 1.94 -3.54 -20.74
CA GLN A 85 1.15 -4.09 -19.64
C GLN A 85 1.18 -5.61 -19.62
N ASN A 86 0.86 -6.21 -18.48
CA ASN A 86 0.78 -7.65 -18.31
C ASN A 86 -0.46 -8.11 -17.50
N GLY A 87 -1.46 -7.24 -17.34
CA GLY A 87 -2.64 -7.51 -16.51
C GLY A 87 -2.44 -7.27 -15.00
N LEU A 88 -1.20 -7.08 -14.52
CA LEU A 88 -0.91 -6.69 -13.14
C LEU A 88 -0.62 -5.19 -13.03
N VAL A 89 0.16 -4.67 -13.98
CA VAL A 89 0.56 -3.28 -14.08
C VAL A 89 0.52 -2.84 -15.54
N ALA A 90 0.21 -1.57 -15.76
CA ALA A 90 0.37 -0.91 -17.04
C ALA A 90 1.29 0.30 -16.88
N ARG A 91 2.21 0.49 -17.83
CA ARG A 91 3.00 1.71 -17.98
C ARG A 91 2.71 2.33 -19.33
N ARG A 92 2.49 3.65 -19.32
CA ARG A 92 2.10 4.42 -20.50
C ARG A 92 3.11 5.52 -20.78
N TRP A 93 3.45 5.69 -22.05
CA TRP A 93 4.36 6.73 -22.53
C TRP A 93 3.72 7.53 -23.66
N VAL A 94 4.08 8.81 -23.71
CA VAL A 94 4.06 9.59 -24.95
C VAL A 94 5.46 9.62 -25.53
N LEU A 95 5.56 9.71 -26.86
CA LEU A 95 6.85 9.81 -27.58
C LEU A 95 7.14 11.23 -28.09
N ALA A 96 6.14 12.11 -28.07
CA ALA A 96 6.25 13.52 -28.46
C ALA A 96 5.63 14.42 -27.38
N PRO A 97 6.23 15.60 -27.09
CA PRO A 97 7.42 16.18 -27.73
C PRO A 97 8.75 15.51 -27.34
N ASN A 98 8.76 14.65 -26.32
CA ASN A 98 9.87 13.74 -26.00
C ASN A 98 9.29 12.48 -25.33
N ALA A 99 10.07 11.41 -25.20
CA ALA A 99 9.62 10.21 -24.51
C ALA A 99 9.43 10.48 -23.01
N ALA A 100 8.23 10.25 -22.49
CA ALA A 100 7.96 10.41 -21.07
C ALA A 100 6.87 9.46 -20.58
N THR A 101 7.09 8.91 -19.40
CA THR A 101 6.09 8.12 -18.69
C THR A 101 4.99 9.05 -18.18
N ILE A 102 3.78 8.83 -18.67
CA ILE A 102 2.59 9.60 -18.32
C ILE A 102 1.64 8.83 -17.41
N GLY A 103 1.85 7.52 -17.24
CA GLY A 103 1.05 6.68 -16.37
C GLY A 103 1.80 5.43 -15.92
N VAL A 104 1.58 5.06 -14.66
CA VAL A 104 1.87 3.74 -14.12
C VAL A 104 0.66 3.36 -13.29
N ASP A 105 -0.08 2.34 -13.71
CA ASP A 105 -1.38 2.00 -13.17
C ASP A 105 -1.32 0.58 -12.58
N ASN A 106 -1.79 0.42 -11.34
CA ASN A 106 -1.95 -0.89 -10.72
C ASN A 106 -3.24 -1.53 -11.23
N LEU A 107 -3.15 -2.43 -12.19
CA LEU A 107 -4.33 -3.06 -12.79
C LEU A 107 -5.04 -4.03 -11.83
N MET A 108 -4.34 -4.51 -10.80
CA MET A 108 -4.95 -5.38 -9.79
C MET A 108 -5.97 -4.63 -8.93
N THR A 109 -5.82 -3.31 -8.78
CA THR A 109 -6.68 -2.46 -7.91
C THR A 109 -7.31 -1.26 -8.62
N GLY A 110 -6.90 -0.98 -9.86
CA GLY A 110 -7.27 0.22 -10.62
C GLY A 110 -6.59 1.52 -10.17
N ALA A 111 -5.69 1.49 -9.20
CA ALA A 111 -5.11 2.70 -8.62
C ALA A 111 -3.96 3.29 -9.49
N PRO A 112 -3.99 4.60 -9.80
CA PRO A 112 -2.84 5.26 -10.44
C PRO A 112 -1.69 5.41 -9.45
N ILE A 113 -0.53 4.90 -9.82
CA ILE A 113 0.70 4.94 -9.00
C ILE A 113 1.48 6.22 -9.29
N LEU A 114 1.58 6.60 -10.57
CA LEU A 114 2.39 7.75 -10.98
C LEU A 114 1.74 9.08 -10.57
N ARG A 115 2.51 9.93 -9.88
CA ARG A 115 2.04 11.24 -9.41
C ARG A 115 2.63 12.42 -10.18
N SER A 116 3.80 12.23 -10.78
CA SER A 116 4.47 13.28 -11.53
C SER A 116 5.34 12.72 -12.63
N ILE A 117 5.38 13.44 -13.76
CA ILE A 117 6.27 13.17 -14.87
C ILE A 117 7.67 13.68 -14.52
N ARG A 118 8.67 12.83 -14.76
CA ARG A 118 10.10 13.09 -14.49
C ARG A 118 10.93 12.56 -15.66
N PRO A 119 12.22 12.93 -15.76
CA PRO A 119 13.14 12.27 -16.68
C PRO A 119 13.11 10.76 -16.49
N GLU A 120 13.21 10.01 -17.59
CA GLU A 120 13.28 8.55 -17.59
C GLU A 120 14.57 8.05 -16.93
N ALA A 121 15.63 8.84 -17.08
CA ALA A 121 16.92 8.67 -16.41
C ALA A 121 17.64 10.02 -16.29
N SER A 122 18.75 10.03 -15.56
CA SER A 122 19.69 11.16 -15.50
C SER A 122 21.09 10.62 -15.73
N LEU A 123 21.76 11.09 -16.76
CA LEU A 123 23.16 10.77 -17.05
C LEU A 123 24.07 11.86 -16.48
N ILE A 124 25.30 11.51 -16.14
CA ILE A 124 26.34 12.47 -15.80
C ILE A 124 27.46 12.29 -16.81
N ILE A 125 27.75 13.34 -17.58
CA ILE A 125 28.83 13.36 -18.58
C ILE A 125 29.74 14.53 -18.21
N ASP A 126 31.02 14.24 -17.97
CA ASP A 126 32.02 15.23 -17.54
C ASP A 126 31.59 16.06 -16.32
N GLY A 127 30.89 15.43 -15.38
CA GLY A 127 30.37 16.08 -14.17
C GLY A 127 29.09 16.89 -14.35
N MET A 128 28.54 16.99 -15.58
CA MET A 128 27.29 17.69 -15.85
C MET A 128 26.09 16.73 -15.98
N PRO A 129 24.93 17.03 -15.38
CA PRO A 129 23.74 16.20 -15.48
C PRO A 129 22.98 16.42 -16.80
N PHE A 130 22.62 15.34 -17.46
CA PHE A 130 21.80 15.29 -18.66
C PHE A 130 20.55 14.44 -18.40
N PRO A 131 19.37 15.06 -18.26
CA PRO A 131 18.11 14.33 -18.19
C PRO A 131 17.89 13.51 -19.47
N VAL A 132 17.28 12.34 -19.36
CA VAL A 132 16.89 11.52 -20.52
C VAL A 132 15.38 11.56 -20.65
N GLY A 133 14.86 12.03 -21.78
CA GLY A 133 13.42 12.14 -21.97
C GLY A 133 12.75 13.11 -20.99
N GLY A 134 11.51 12.81 -20.65
CA GLY A 134 10.70 13.57 -19.71
C GLY A 134 10.03 14.79 -20.32
N LEU A 135 9.01 15.29 -19.62
CA LEU A 135 8.29 16.51 -19.93
C LEU A 135 8.30 17.45 -18.72
N GLN A 136 8.18 18.75 -19.00
CA GLN A 136 8.02 19.82 -18.01
C GLN A 136 6.77 20.65 -18.30
N GLY A 137 6.29 21.35 -17.27
CA GLY A 137 5.07 22.16 -17.34
C GLY A 137 3.87 21.54 -16.63
N GLN A 138 4.07 20.48 -15.83
CA GLN A 138 3.03 19.91 -14.99
C GLN A 138 2.56 20.93 -13.93
N PRO A 139 1.26 21.29 -13.87
CA PRO A 139 0.77 22.30 -12.92
C PRO A 139 0.79 21.84 -11.45
N ASN A 140 0.63 20.54 -11.21
CA ASN A 140 0.59 19.95 -9.87
C ASN A 140 1.25 18.57 -9.91
N HIS A 141 2.13 18.28 -8.94
CA HIS A 141 2.92 17.05 -8.86
C HIS A 141 2.32 15.96 -7.95
N ALA A 142 1.09 16.14 -7.46
CA ALA A 142 0.39 15.18 -6.60
C ALA A 142 -0.43 14.13 -7.37
N PHE A 143 -0.76 14.41 -8.63
CA PHE A 143 -1.48 13.56 -9.58
C PHE A 143 -1.20 14.06 -11.00
N ILE A 144 -1.58 13.29 -12.02
CA ILE A 144 -1.46 13.67 -13.44
C ILE A 144 -2.85 13.62 -14.04
N ARG A 145 -3.18 14.61 -14.89
CA ARG A 145 -4.36 14.58 -15.74
C ARG A 145 -3.97 14.62 -17.20
N GLU A 146 -4.76 13.96 -18.01
CA GLU A 146 -4.44 13.72 -19.42
C GLU A 146 -4.43 15.02 -20.23
N GLU A 147 -5.32 15.96 -19.93
CA GLU A 147 -5.40 17.25 -20.63
C GLU A 147 -4.15 18.13 -20.43
N TRP A 148 -3.35 17.85 -19.41
CA TRP A 148 -2.09 18.57 -19.20
C TRP A 148 -1.02 18.12 -20.16
N ILE A 149 -1.00 16.84 -20.54
CA ILE A 149 0.07 16.20 -21.32
C ILE A 149 0.24 16.92 -22.66
N GLN A 150 -0.88 17.27 -23.31
CA GLN A 150 -0.90 17.99 -24.59
C GLN A 150 -0.24 19.37 -24.54
N ASN A 151 -0.20 19.99 -23.36
CA ASN A 151 0.37 21.33 -23.14
C ASN A 151 1.78 21.27 -22.53
N MET A 152 2.29 20.08 -22.23
CA MET A 152 3.64 19.93 -21.72
C MET A 152 4.66 19.98 -22.85
N ARG A 153 5.88 20.34 -22.47
CA ARG A 153 7.00 20.53 -23.39
C ARG A 153 8.16 19.64 -22.95
N GLU A 154 9.06 19.36 -23.88
CA GLU A 154 10.31 18.67 -23.56
C GLU A 154 11.07 19.40 -22.44
N MET A 155 11.79 18.63 -21.63
CA MET A 155 12.64 19.19 -20.58
C MET A 155 13.87 19.87 -21.18
N ASN A 156 14.23 21.03 -20.66
CA ASN A 156 15.39 21.77 -21.14
C ASN A 156 16.67 20.94 -20.95
N GLY A 157 17.49 20.82 -22.01
CA GLY A 157 18.73 20.04 -21.97
C GLY A 157 18.54 18.53 -21.86
N SER A 158 17.31 18.02 -22.03
CA SER A 158 17.06 16.59 -22.04
C SER A 158 17.52 15.94 -23.35
N LEU A 159 18.06 14.73 -23.25
CA LEU A 159 18.27 13.87 -24.40
C LEU A 159 16.91 13.53 -25.02
N ARG A 160 16.84 13.67 -26.35
CA ARG A 160 15.62 13.48 -27.12
C ARG A 160 15.44 12.02 -27.52
N TYR A 161 14.20 11.58 -27.48
CA TYR A 161 13.76 10.32 -28.01
C TYR A 161 13.99 10.25 -29.53
N THR A 162 14.48 9.09 -29.98
CA THR A 162 14.72 8.82 -31.41
C THR A 162 13.93 7.62 -31.88
N ARG A 163 14.01 6.49 -31.17
CA ARG A 163 13.40 5.21 -31.57
C ARG A 163 13.30 4.24 -30.39
N TYR A 164 12.30 3.35 -30.44
CA TYR A 164 12.24 2.14 -29.64
C TYR A 164 12.32 0.87 -30.51
N GLN A 165 12.66 -0.26 -29.89
CA GLN A 165 12.59 -1.60 -30.48
C GLN A 165 11.96 -2.54 -29.45
N ILE A 166 11.16 -3.48 -29.94
CA ILE A 166 10.53 -4.52 -29.11
C ILE A 166 11.26 -5.83 -29.42
N SER A 167 11.81 -6.47 -28.39
CA SER A 167 12.41 -7.80 -28.48
C SER A 167 11.59 -8.80 -27.68
N GLN A 168 11.76 -10.09 -27.99
CA GLN A 168 11.30 -11.14 -27.07
C GLN A 168 12.15 -11.10 -25.80
N PRO A 169 11.55 -11.37 -24.63
CA PRO A 169 12.29 -11.53 -23.38
C PRO A 169 13.22 -12.74 -23.41
#